data_AF-A0AAV2IQY9-F1
#
_entry.id   AF-A0AAV2IQY9-F1
#
_cell.length_a   1.000
_cell.length_b   1.000
_cell.length_c   1.000
_cell.angle_alpha   90.00
_cell.angle_beta   90.00
_cell.angle_gamma   90.00
#
_symmetry.space_group_name_H-M   'P 1'
#
loop_
_entity.id
_entity.type
_entity.pdbx_description
1 polymer ?
#
loop_
_entity_poly.entity_id
_entity_poly.type
_entity_poly.pdbx_seq_one_letter_code
_entity_poly.pdbx_strand_id
1 'polypeptide(L)'
;MWGPLDYLVVDMPVGTGNVQLSFGQNIPVSGSVALSESICHFSVSGHLMVLAEPNSPTSEVFKSIVVKEISKLPLEEQSSIR
;
A
#
# COMPACT_ATOMS: atom_id res chain seq x y z
N MET A 1 -7.62 3.37 29.28
CA MET A 1 -7.35 4.14 28.04
C MET A 1 -6.63 3.21 27.09
N TRP A 2 -6.98 3.25 25.80
CA TRP A 2 -6.23 2.54 24.77
C TRP A 2 -4.88 3.27 24.68
N GLY A 3 -3.77 2.55 24.78
CA GLY A 3 -2.43 3.14 24.78
C GLY A 3 -2.06 3.78 23.44
N PRO A 4 -0.78 3.99 23.16
CA PRO A 4 -0.35 4.33 21.80
C PRO A 4 -0.85 3.25 20.82
N LEU A 5 -1.54 3.68 19.77
CA LEU A 5 -2.13 2.81 18.75
C LEU A 5 -1.23 2.81 17.52
N ASP A 6 -0.53 1.71 17.28
CA ASP A 6 0.37 1.58 16.13
C ASP A 6 -0.38 1.15 14.86
N TYR A 7 -1.43 0.33 15.00
CA TYR A 7 -2.18 -0.22 13.87
C TYR A 7 -3.68 -0.23 14.13
N LEU A 8 -4.45 0.19 13.12
CA LEU A 8 -5.90 0.06 13.08
C LEU A 8 -6.28 -0.77 11.86
N VAL A 9 -6.79 -1.98 12.08
CA VAL A 9 -7.32 -2.85 11.03
C VAL A 9 -8.83 -2.71 11.03
N VAL A 10 -9.40 -2.30 9.89
CA VAL A 10 -10.84 -2.14 9.71
C VAL A 10 -11.29 -3.08 8.60
N ASP A 11 -12.17 -4.02 8.94
CA ASP A 11 -12.84 -4.86 7.94
C ASP A 11 -13.98 -4.05 7.33
N MET A 12 -13.83 -3.66 6.07
CA MET A 12 -14.84 -2.90 5.34
C MET A 12 -15.59 -3.87 4.42
N PRO A 13 -16.95 -3.86 4.42
CA PRO A 13 -17.71 -4.75 3.57
C PRO A 13 -17.41 -4.48 2.09
N VAL A 14 -17.37 -5.55 1.29
CA VAL A 14 -17.23 -5.45 -0.16
C VAL A 14 -18.37 -4.60 -0.74
N GLY A 15 -18.04 -3.66 -1.63
CA GLY A 15 -19.02 -2.70 -2.14
C GLY A 15 -18.39 -1.72 -3.12
N THR A 16 -19.11 -0.64 -3.46
CA THR A 16 -18.69 0.35 -4.48
C THR A 16 -17.46 1.19 -4.11
N GLY A 17 -16.82 0.93 -2.98
CA GLY A 17 -15.67 1.72 -2.50
C GLY A 17 -16.04 3.07 -1.89
N ASN A 18 -17.34 3.42 -1.81
CA ASN A 18 -17.78 4.71 -1.26
C ASN A 18 -17.37 4.90 0.21
N VAL A 19 -17.46 3.86 1.03
CA VAL A 19 -17.07 3.93 2.45
C VAL A 19 -15.56 4.13 2.58
N GLN A 20 -14.76 3.49 1.72
CA GLN A 20 -13.30 3.67 1.67
C GLN A 20 -12.93 5.08 1.20
N LEU A 21 -13.63 5.63 0.20
CA LEU A 21 -13.47 7.01 -0.26
C LEU A 21 -13.82 8.02 0.85
N SER A 22 -14.95 7.85 1.54
CA SER A 22 -15.36 8.72 2.64
C SER A 22 -14.41 8.63 3.85
N PHE A 23 -13.87 7.46 4.15
CA PHE A 23 -12.88 7.29 5.22
C PHE A 23 -11.52 7.90 4.85
N GLY A 24 -11.05 7.65 3.63
CA GLY A 24 -9.78 8.15 3.11
C GLY A 24 -9.76 9.67 2.86
N GLN A 25 -10.92 10.35 2.88
CA GLN A 25 -10.98 11.81 2.77
C GLN A 25 -10.35 12.54 3.97
N ASN A 26 -10.37 11.94 5.17
CA ASN A 26 -9.91 12.58 6.40
C ASN A 26 -8.55 12.05 6.90
N ILE A 27 -7.97 11.06 6.21
CA ILE A 27 -6.72 10.42 6.60
C ILE A 27 -5.73 10.59 5.45
N PRO A 28 -4.47 10.99 5.71
CA PRO A 28 -3.46 11.09 4.66
C PRO A 28 -3.18 9.72 4.05
N VAL A 29 -3.75 9.46 2.87
CA VAL A 29 -3.54 8.20 2.14
C VAL A 29 -2.23 8.23 1.36
N SER A 30 -1.34 7.29 1.64
CA SER A 30 -0.09 7.08 0.90
C SER A 30 -0.36 6.53 -0.49
N GLY A 31 -1.25 5.56 -0.62
CA GLY A 31 -1.85 5.15 -1.89
C GLY A 31 -2.90 4.06 -1.67
N SER A 32 -3.44 3.54 -2.76
CA SER A 32 -4.47 2.49 -2.74
C SER A 32 -4.08 1.42 -3.75
N VAL A 33 -4.16 0.16 -3.33
CA VAL A 33 -3.96 -1.00 -4.21
C VAL A 33 -5.31 -1.68 -4.37
N ALA A 34 -5.80 -1.76 -5.61
CA ALA A 34 -7.04 -2.47 -5.90
C ALA A 34 -6.84 -3.99 -5.73
N LEU A 35 -7.89 -4.69 -5.34
CA LEU A 35 -7.88 -6.15 -5.33
C LEU A 35 -7.71 -6.66 -6.77
N SER A 36 -6.74 -7.55 -6.95
CA SER A 36 -6.44 -8.18 -8.23
C SER A 36 -6.09 -9.65 -8.00
N GLU A 37 -6.50 -10.52 -8.92
CA GLU A 37 -6.18 -11.96 -8.91
C GLU A 37 -4.67 -12.19 -8.78
N SER A 38 -3.87 -11.37 -9.46
CA SER A 38 -2.42 -11.46 -9.44
C SER A 38 -1.85 -11.34 -8.02
N ILE A 39 -2.46 -10.54 -7.13
CA ILE A 39 -2.00 -10.39 -5.74
C ILE A 39 -2.10 -11.72 -5.00
N CYS A 40 -3.23 -12.40 -5.16
CA CYS A 40 -3.44 -13.71 -4.56
C CYS A 40 -2.50 -14.75 -5.19
N HIS A 41 -2.40 -14.80 -6.52
CA HIS A 41 -1.53 -15.74 -7.24
C HIS A 41 -0.06 -15.64 -6.81
N PHE A 42 0.49 -14.43 -6.73
CA PHE A 42 1.87 -14.21 -6.29
C PHE A 42 2.05 -14.48 -4.79
N SER A 43 1.07 -14.14 -3.97
CA SER A 43 1.06 -14.46 -2.53
C SER A 43 1.12 -15.97 -2.27
N VAL A 44 0.30 -16.77 -2.96
CA VAL A 44 0.27 -18.22 -2.76
C VAL A 44 1.49 -18.93 -3.35
N SER A 45 2.06 -18.40 -4.43
CA SER A 45 3.26 -18.96 -5.05
C SER A 45 4.55 -18.58 -4.32
N GLY A 46 4.48 -17.76 -3.27
CA GLY A 46 5.64 -17.33 -2.49
C GLY A 46 6.57 -16.36 -3.24
N HIS A 47 6.12 -15.79 -4.37
CA HIS A 47 6.90 -14.85 -5.15
C HIS A 47 6.42 -13.43 -4.91
N LEU A 48 7.34 -12.51 -4.64
CA LEU A 48 6.99 -11.10 -4.54
C LEU A 48 6.65 -10.57 -5.94
N MET A 49 5.38 -10.20 -6.14
CA MET A 49 4.88 -9.68 -7.42
C MET A 49 5.75 -8.55 -7.99
N VAL A 50 6.21 -7.61 -7.14
CA VAL A 50 7.01 -6.45 -7.58
C VAL A 50 8.35 -6.87 -8.21
N LEU A 51 8.87 -8.04 -7.83
CA LEU A 51 10.08 -8.63 -8.40
C LEU A 51 9.78 -9.55 -9.58
N ALA A 52 8.74 -10.37 -9.48
CA ALA A 52 8.37 -11.34 -10.51
C ALA A 52 7.83 -10.66 -11.78
N GLU A 53 6.99 -9.63 -11.62
CA GLU A 53 6.38 -8.86 -12.69
C GLU A 53 6.51 -7.36 -12.43
N PRO A 54 7.69 -6.78 -12.67
CA PRO A 54 7.98 -5.38 -12.33
C PRO A 54 7.17 -4.37 -13.15
N ASN A 55 6.67 -4.77 -14.33
CA ASN A 55 5.92 -3.93 -15.25
C ASN A 55 4.40 -4.19 -15.18
N SER A 56 3.93 -4.95 -14.18
CA SER A 56 2.49 -5.11 -13.98
C SER A 56 1.89 -3.82 -13.40
N PRO A 57 0.62 -3.49 -13.71
CA PRO A 57 -0.05 -2.32 -13.15
C PRO A 57 -0.05 -2.30 -11.62
N THR A 58 -0.12 -3.47 -10.98
CA THR A 58 -0.13 -3.58 -9.53
C THR A 58 1.25 -3.27 -8.94
N SER A 59 2.33 -3.76 -9.59
CA SER A 59 3.71 -3.46 -9.20
C SER A 59 4.04 -1.97 -9.32
N GLU A 60 3.52 -1.28 -10.34
CA GLU A 60 3.70 0.17 -10.49
C GLU A 60 3.05 0.96 -9.34
N VAL A 61 1.86 0.55 -8.91
CA VAL A 61 1.18 1.17 -7.76
C VAL A 61 2.03 1.00 -6.49
N PHE A 62 2.53 -0.21 -6.20
CA PHE A 62 3.41 -0.43 -5.05
C PHE A 62 4.67 0.43 -5.11
N LYS A 63 5.33 0.52 -6.28
CA LYS A 63 6.50 1.37 -6.48
C LYS A 63 6.17 2.84 -6.23
N SER A 64 5.04 3.33 -6.74
CA SER A 64 4.60 4.72 -6.54
C SER A 64 4.38 5.04 -5.06
N ILE A 65 3.75 4.13 -4.31
CA ILE A 65 3.56 4.28 -2.86
C ILE A 65 4.90 4.36 -2.14
N VAL A 66 5.83 3.46 -2.45
CA VAL A 66 7.17 3.44 -1.83
C VAL A 66 7.93 4.72 -2.12
N VAL A 67 7.95 5.19 -3.38
CA VAL A 67 8.61 6.45 -3.75
C VAL A 67 8.01 7.63 -2.97
N LYS A 68 6.69 7.66 -2.81
CA LYS A 68 6.01 8.71 -2.04
C LYS A 68 6.38 8.63 -0.56
N GLU A 69 6.49 7.45 0.04
CA GLU A 69 6.93 7.31 1.44
C GLU A 69 8.40 7.69 1.63
N ILE A 70 9.29 7.24 0.75
CA ILE A 70 10.71 7.59 0.81
C ILE A 70 10.89 9.11 0.71
N SER A 71 10.10 9.79 -0.13
CA SER A 71 10.17 11.25 -0.27
C SER A 71 9.83 12.02 1.02
N LYS A 72 9.11 11.39 1.96
CA LYS A 72 8.76 11.96 3.27
C LYS A 72 9.84 11.72 4.33
N LEU A 73 10.77 10.80 4.10
CA LEU A 73 11.85 10.51 5.04
C LEU A 73 12.93 11.61 5.00
N PRO A 74 13.65 11.85 6.10
CA PRO A 74 14.80 12.75 6.11
C PRO A 74 15.84 12.34 5.05
N LEU A 75 16.50 13.33 4.43
CA LEU A 75 17.46 13.11 3.32
C LEU A 75 18.60 12.13 3.68
N GLU A 76 18.97 12.03 4.96
CA GLU A 76 19.98 11.08 5.46
C GLU A 76 19.54 9.62 5.26
N GLU A 77 18.28 9.28 5.56
CA GLU A 77 17.75 7.92 5.39
C GLU A 77 17.51 7.58 3.91
N GLN A 78 17.14 8.57 3.10
CA GLN A 78 16.96 8.37 1.65
C GLN A 78 18.27 7.95 0.97
N SER A 79 19.42 8.44 1.45
CA SER A 79 20.74 8.12 0.90
C SER A 79 21.17 6.67 1.15
N SER A 80 20.65 6.03 2.21
CA SER A 80 20.96 4.65 2.57
C SER A 80 20.10 3.61 1.84
N ILE A 81 19.00 4.04 1.21
CA ILE A 81 18.03 3.17 0.52
C ILE A 81 18.29 3.14 -1.01
N ARG A 82 19.16 4.02 -1.52
CA ARG A 82 19.43 4.19 -2.96
C ARG A 82 20.48 3.22 -3.50
#